data_AF-A8X6U4-F1
#
_entry.id   AF-A8X6U4-F1
#
_cell.length_a   1.000
_cell.length_b   1.000
_cell.length_c   1.000
_cell.angle_alpha   90.00
_cell.angle_beta   90.00
_cell.angle_gamma   90.00
#
_symmetry.space_group_name_H-M   'P 1'
#
loop_
_entity.id
_entity.type
_entity.pdbx_description
1 polymer ?
#
loop_
_entity_poly.entity_id
_entity_poly.type
_entity_poly.pdbx_seq_one_letter_code
_entity_poly.pdbx_strand_id
1 'polypeptide(L)'
;MSVTFQVEILNEQNNNSVPIDFHLPSGVIKGKCAADRKSEAVISSTIEEADGRLKTLKFVFRTEEMRVKRVDELRWILNKVVYVEKFAGSSAVFESDNSSVIFSAPLTQKYVCEDRINVTLHIYLCERTRKRTLSESLQHRSTVFCGVVLAISSIAHIVGHMLRRHFMPHRKELYENLDRLPAI
;
A
#
# COMPACT_ATOMS: atom_id res chain seq x y z
N MET A 1 37.54 -3.28 -7.53
CA MET A 1 36.73 -3.74 -6.39
C MET A 1 35.42 -4.29 -6.93
N SER A 2 35.14 -5.58 -6.72
CA SER A 2 33.87 -6.22 -7.06
C SER A 2 33.08 -6.42 -5.77
N VAL A 3 31.83 -5.93 -5.73
CA VAL A 3 30.90 -6.25 -4.66
C VAL A 3 30.05 -7.42 -5.15
N THR A 4 30.10 -8.54 -4.43
CA THR A 4 29.35 -9.75 -4.76
C THR A 4 28.29 -9.95 -3.68
N PHE A 5 27.03 -9.97 -4.07
CA PHE A 5 25.92 -10.34 -3.19
C PHE A 5 25.31 -11.63 -3.72
N GLN A 6 25.20 -12.63 -2.86
CA GLN A 6 24.33 -13.77 -3.08
C GLN A 6 23.01 -13.46 -2.37
N VAL A 7 21.93 -13.39 -3.13
CA VAL A 7 20.60 -13.10 -2.61
C VAL A 7 19.71 -14.28 -2.94
N GLU A 8 19.11 -14.86 -1.91
CA GLU A 8 18.13 -15.93 -2.02
C GLU A 8 16.77 -15.35 -1.66
N ILE A 9 15.81 -15.38 -2.58
CA ILE A 9 14.44 -14.93 -2.32
C ILE A 9 13.57 -16.16 -2.08
N LEU A 10 13.02 -16.26 -0.87
CA LEU A 10 12.07 -17.29 -0.48
C LEU A 10 10.65 -16.74 -0.55
N ASN A 11 9.77 -17.42 -1.27
CA ASN A 11 8.35 -17.10 -1.28
C ASN A 11 7.63 -17.94 -0.22
N GLU A 12 7.16 -17.32 0.85
CA GLU A 12 6.44 -18.00 1.94
C GLU A 12 4.92 -18.15 1.69
N GLN A 13 4.38 -17.60 0.58
CA GLN A 13 2.93 -17.56 0.34
C GLN A 13 2.32 -18.93 -0.01
N ASN A 14 3.14 -19.88 -0.43
CA ASN A 14 2.73 -21.26 -0.68
C ASN A 14 3.79 -22.14 -0.03
N ASN A 15 3.42 -23.30 0.53
CA ASN A 15 4.35 -24.23 1.20
C ASN A 15 5.46 -24.80 0.27
N ASN A 16 5.56 -24.27 -0.95
CA ASN A 16 6.60 -24.47 -1.94
C ASN A 16 7.57 -23.26 -1.90
N SER A 17 8.48 -23.27 -0.93
CA SER A 17 9.58 -22.31 -0.83
C SER A 17 10.68 -22.64 -1.84
N VAL A 18 10.39 -22.59 -3.14
CA VAL A 18 11.45 -22.74 -4.15
C VAL A 18 12.28 -21.46 -4.12
N PRO A 19 13.56 -21.51 -3.71
CA PRO A 19 14.39 -20.32 -3.68
C PRO A 19 14.62 -19.80 -5.08
N ILE A 20 14.51 -18.47 -5.22
CA ILE A 20 14.93 -17.77 -6.43
C ILE A 20 16.34 -17.23 -6.16
N ASP A 21 17.32 -17.79 -6.85
CA ASP A 21 18.70 -17.34 -6.77
C ASP A 21 18.91 -16.07 -7.58
N PHE A 22 19.24 -14.99 -6.88
CA PHE A 22 19.69 -13.73 -7.47
C PHE A 22 21.21 -13.65 -7.38
N HIS A 23 21.89 -14.05 -8.45
CA HIS A 23 23.31 -13.77 -8.59
C HIS A 23 23.48 -12.35 -9.13
N LEU A 24 24.18 -11.47 -8.41
CA LEU A 24 24.52 -10.12 -8.86
C LEU A 24 25.97 -10.09 -9.40
N PRO A 25 26.23 -10.51 -10.66
CA PRO A 25 27.56 -10.35 -11.24
C PRO A 25 27.85 -8.86 -11.45
N SER A 26 29.09 -8.44 -11.22
CA SER A 26 29.47 -7.02 -11.20
C SER A 26 29.17 -6.25 -12.50
N GLY A 27 29.01 -6.95 -13.65
CA GLY A 27 28.65 -6.35 -14.94
C GLY A 27 27.18 -5.94 -15.11
N VAL A 28 26.28 -6.37 -14.21
CA VAL A 28 24.83 -6.11 -14.30
C VAL A 28 24.38 -5.07 -13.26
N ILE A 29 25.30 -4.64 -12.40
CA ILE A 29 25.04 -3.69 -11.32
C ILE A 29 25.08 -2.26 -11.87
N LYS A 30 23.98 -1.52 -11.67
CA LYS A 30 23.87 -0.08 -11.92
C LYS A 30 23.71 0.65 -10.60
N GLY A 31 24.29 1.84 -10.50
CA GLY A 31 24.25 2.65 -9.29
C GLY A 31 23.93 4.12 -9.57
N LYS A 32 23.28 4.77 -8.61
CA LYS A 32 23.11 6.21 -8.53
C LYS A 32 23.65 6.69 -7.19
N CYS A 33 24.62 7.59 -7.20
CA CYS A 33 25.10 8.23 -5.98
C CYS A 33 24.10 9.30 -5.49
N ALA A 34 24.06 9.51 -4.17
CA ALA A 34 23.32 10.63 -3.60
C ALA A 34 24.01 11.95 -3.97
N ALA A 35 23.23 12.94 -4.40
CA ALA A 35 23.74 14.27 -4.74
C ALA A 35 23.98 15.14 -3.50
N ASP A 36 23.18 14.93 -2.46
CA ASP A 36 23.25 15.62 -1.17
C ASP A 36 22.87 14.64 -0.03
N ARG A 37 22.89 15.13 1.22
CA ARG A 37 22.60 14.31 2.41
C ARG A 37 21.14 13.86 2.52
N LYS A 38 20.20 14.54 1.85
CA LYS A 38 18.76 14.21 1.87
C LYS A 38 18.40 13.25 0.73
N SER A 39 19.25 13.17 -0.28
CA SER A 39 19.07 12.32 -1.44
C SER A 39 19.43 10.87 -1.13
N GLU A 40 18.70 9.96 -1.77
CA GLU A 40 18.98 8.52 -1.69
C GLU A 40 20.05 8.12 -2.70
N ALA A 41 20.95 7.24 -2.27
CA ALA A 41 21.84 6.48 -3.16
C ALA A 41 21.19 5.13 -3.45
N VAL A 42 21.31 4.64 -4.68
CA VAL A 42 20.64 3.40 -5.10
C VAL A 42 21.64 2.50 -5.82
N ILE A 43 21.65 1.23 -5.45
CA ILE A 43 22.33 0.16 -6.19
C ILE A 43 21.25 -0.79 -6.69
N SER A 44 21.30 -1.17 -7.96
CA SER A 44 20.29 -2.03 -8.57
C SER A 44 20.89 -3.02 -9.55
N SER A 45 20.32 -4.21 -9.63
CA SER A 45 20.61 -5.21 -10.65
C SER A 45 19.31 -5.62 -11.32
N THR A 46 19.33 -5.75 -12.64
CA THR A 46 18.19 -6.20 -13.43
C THR A 46 18.60 -7.42 -14.23
N ILE A 47 17.86 -8.51 -14.08
CA ILE A 47 18.07 -9.78 -14.76
C ILE A 47 16.81 -10.08 -15.57
N GLU A 48 17.00 -10.53 -16.80
CA GLU A 48 15.95 -11.04 -17.67
C GLU A 48 16.00 -12.56 -17.66
N GLU A 49 14.89 -13.19 -17.29
CA GLU A 49 14.76 -14.65 -17.30
C GLU A 49 14.32 -15.17 -18.68
N ALA A 50 14.55 -16.46 -18.92
CA ALA A 50 14.23 -17.11 -20.19
C ALA A 50 12.73 -17.10 -20.55
N ASP A 51 11.85 -16.92 -19.55
CA ASP A 51 10.41 -16.79 -19.74
C ASP A 51 9.97 -15.36 -20.12
N GLY A 52 10.92 -14.42 -20.25
CA GLY A 52 10.67 -13.02 -20.57
C GLY A 52 10.32 -12.16 -19.34
N ARG A 53 10.46 -12.68 -18.12
CA ARG A 53 10.31 -11.88 -16.90
C ARG A 53 11.52 -11.01 -16.67
N LEU A 54 11.26 -9.74 -16.40
CA LEU A 54 12.29 -8.79 -16.00
C LEU A 54 12.26 -8.64 -14.49
N LYS A 55 13.27 -9.14 -13.80
CA LYS A 55 13.39 -9.06 -12.35
C LYS A 55 14.45 -8.05 -11.97
N THR A 56 14.14 -7.15 -11.06
CA THR A 56 15.03 -6.07 -10.63
C THR A 56 15.11 -6.02 -9.12
N LEU A 57 16.32 -6.13 -8.57
CA LEU A 57 16.59 -5.95 -7.16
C LEU A 57 17.25 -4.58 -6.93
N LYS A 58 16.78 -3.82 -5.95
CA LYS A 58 17.29 -2.49 -5.61
C LYS A 58 17.58 -2.40 -4.11
N PHE A 59 18.73 -1.83 -3.79
CA PHE A 59 19.14 -1.44 -2.45
C PHE A 59 19.17 0.08 -2.40
N VAL A 60 18.37 0.65 -1.51
CA VAL A 60 18.24 2.10 -1.35
C VAL A 60 18.91 2.51 -0.06
N PHE A 61 19.89 3.38 -0.16
CA PHE A 61 20.66 3.91 0.96
C PHE A 61 20.31 5.37 1.20
N ARG A 62 20.28 5.77 2.47
CA ARG A 62 20.15 7.18 2.86
C ARG A 62 21.17 7.52 3.93
N THR A 63 21.49 8.81 4.05
CA THR A 63 22.26 9.31 5.19
C THR A 63 21.30 9.83 6.23
N GLU A 64 21.51 9.47 7.48
CA GLU A 64 20.68 9.91 8.59
C GLU A 64 21.54 10.21 9.82
N GLU A 65 21.12 11.22 10.57
CA GLU A 65 21.74 11.55 11.86
C GLU A 65 21.10 10.67 12.93
N MET A 66 21.92 9.82 13.54
CA MET A 66 21.46 8.86 14.53
C MET A 66 22.09 9.17 15.88
N ARG A 67 21.26 9.18 16.91
CA ARG A 67 21.72 9.34 18.28
C ARG A 67 22.30 8.04 18.81
N VAL A 68 23.63 7.91 18.78
CA VAL A 68 24.33 6.75 19.31
C VAL A 68 24.87 7.11 20.69
N LYS A 69 24.30 6.47 21.72
CA LYS A 69 24.57 6.79 23.14
C LYS A 69 24.16 8.23 23.50
N ARG A 70 25.12 9.17 23.47
CA ARG A 70 24.95 10.59 23.86
C ARG A 70 25.40 11.57 22.78
N VAL A 71 25.84 11.07 21.63
CA VAL A 71 26.37 11.89 20.53
C VAL A 71 25.54 11.58 19.28
N ASP A 72 25.16 12.63 18.58
CA ASP A 72 24.55 12.51 17.27
C ASP A 72 25.66 12.28 16.23
N GLU A 73 25.54 11.20 15.47
CA GLU A 73 26.52 10.80 14.46
C GLU A 73 25.83 10.60 13.11
N LEU A 74 26.45 11.10 12.04
CA LEU A 74 26.01 10.87 10.68
C LEU A 74 26.38 9.45 10.24
N ARG A 75 25.35 8.66 9.89
CA ARG A 75 25.50 7.27 9.48
C ARG A 75 24.80 7.07 8.15
N TRP A 76 25.40 6.25 7.29
CA TRP A 76 24.70 5.75 6.11
C TRP A 76 23.94 4.50 6.52
N ILE A 77 22.73 4.34 5.99
CA ILE A 77 21.85 3.22 6.32
C ILE A 77 21.30 2.60 5.04
N LEU A 78 21.07 1.29 5.08
CA LEU A 78 20.20 0.65 4.10
C LEU A 78 18.75 0.96 4.50
N ASN A 79 18.15 1.91 3.78
CA ASN A 79 16.80 2.43 4.03
C ASN A 79 15.75 1.38 3.71
N LYS A 80 15.88 0.75 2.53
CA LYS A 80 14.96 -0.27 2.06
C LYS A 80 15.54 -1.13 0.95
N VAL A 81 14.99 -2.33 0.82
CA VAL A 81 15.22 -3.24 -0.30
C VAL A 81 13.93 -3.32 -1.11
N VAL A 82 14.04 -3.17 -2.43
CA VAL A 82 12.91 -3.21 -3.36
C VAL A 82 13.19 -4.26 -4.43
N TYR A 83 12.32 -5.25 -4.51
CA TYR A 83 12.29 -6.24 -5.59
C TYR A 83 11.13 -5.92 -6.54
N VAL A 84 11.39 -5.92 -7.84
CA VAL A 84 10.39 -5.61 -8.87
C VAL A 84 10.42 -6.69 -9.92
N GLU A 85 9.26 -7.30 -10.16
CA GLU A 85 9.07 -8.29 -11.21
C GLU A 85 8.11 -7.72 -12.25
N LYS A 86 8.56 -7.68 -13.52
CA LYS A 86 7.76 -7.22 -14.65
C LYS A 86 7.54 -8.35 -15.63
N PHE A 87 6.29 -8.55 -16.01
CA PHE A 87 5.91 -9.57 -16.97
C PHE A 87 4.67 -9.14 -17.76
N ALA A 88 4.71 -9.27 -19.08
CA ALA A 88 3.57 -9.04 -19.99
C ALA A 88 2.79 -7.72 -19.74
N GLY A 89 3.48 -6.66 -19.30
CA GLY A 89 2.88 -5.35 -19.01
C GLY A 89 2.35 -5.15 -17.58
N SER A 90 2.37 -6.19 -16.75
CA SER A 90 2.10 -6.14 -15.30
C SER A 90 3.41 -5.97 -14.52
N SER A 91 3.33 -5.33 -13.35
CA SER A 91 4.48 -5.20 -12.43
C SER A 91 4.07 -5.50 -10.99
N ALA A 92 4.75 -6.46 -10.38
CA ALA A 92 4.70 -6.69 -8.94
C ALA A 92 5.90 -5.99 -8.30
N VAL A 93 5.64 -5.19 -7.26
CA VAL A 93 6.68 -4.51 -6.48
C VAL A 93 6.63 -5.07 -5.07
N PHE A 94 7.77 -5.48 -4.54
CA PHE A 94 7.92 -5.97 -3.19
C PHE A 94 8.92 -5.05 -2.48
N GLU A 95 8.54 -4.52 -1.32
CA GLU A 95 9.35 -3.55 -0.58
C GLU A 95 9.50 -4.02 0.87
N SER A 96 10.70 -3.85 1.42
CA SER A 96 10.96 -4.14 2.84
C SER A 96 10.20 -3.16 3.73
N ASP A 97 9.70 -3.65 4.86
CA ASP A 97 9.04 -2.79 5.84
C ASP A 97 9.93 -1.64 6.31
N ASN A 98 9.30 -0.48 6.52
CA ASN A 98 9.96 0.72 7.04
C ASN A 98 10.22 0.66 8.56
N SER A 99 10.05 -0.52 9.18
CA SER A 99 10.03 -0.71 10.63
C SER A 99 11.39 -1.05 11.22
N SER A 100 12.41 -1.39 10.41
CA SER A 100 13.76 -1.65 10.91
C SER A 100 14.86 -1.24 9.93
N VAL A 101 15.89 -0.60 10.45
CA VAL A 101 17.13 -0.33 9.71
C VAL A 101 17.86 -1.65 9.52
N ILE A 102 17.95 -2.13 8.29
CA ILE A 102 18.50 -3.45 7.97
C ILE A 102 19.97 -3.55 8.37
N PHE A 103 20.78 -2.54 8.03
CA PHE A 103 22.10 -2.30 8.61
C PHE A 103 22.53 -0.84 8.42
N SER A 104 23.49 -0.40 9.23
CA SER A 104 24.00 0.97 9.25
C SER A 104 25.47 1.04 9.67
N ALA A 105 26.20 2.02 9.14
CA ALA A 105 27.57 2.30 9.58
C ALA A 105 27.91 3.81 9.51
N PRO A 106 28.94 4.26 10.25
CA PRO A 106 29.42 5.64 10.15
C PRO A 106 29.80 6.02 8.72
N LEU A 107 29.61 7.31 8.38
CA LEU A 107 29.66 7.78 6.99
C LEU A 107 30.95 7.39 6.23
N THR A 108 32.08 7.36 6.92
CA THR A 108 33.41 7.08 6.36
C THR A 108 33.87 5.63 6.55
N GLN A 109 33.03 4.78 7.14
CA GLN A 109 33.39 3.40 7.47
C GLN A 109 32.70 2.40 6.53
N LYS A 110 33.35 1.24 6.36
CA LYS A 110 32.78 0.08 5.70
C LYS A 110 32.03 -0.79 6.70
N TYR A 111 30.91 -1.35 6.29
CA TYR A 111 30.21 -2.39 7.03
C TYR A 111 30.66 -3.76 6.54
N VAL A 112 30.97 -4.67 7.46
CA VAL A 112 31.34 -6.06 7.16
C VAL A 112 30.48 -6.96 8.04
N CYS A 113 29.72 -7.86 7.41
CA CYS A 113 28.89 -8.86 8.07
C CYS A 113 29.18 -10.20 7.40
N GLU A 114 29.59 -11.18 8.19
CA GLU A 114 29.81 -12.56 7.73
C GLU A 114 28.53 -13.41 7.86
N ASP A 115 27.59 -12.96 8.70
CA ASP A 115 26.32 -13.61 8.93
C ASP A 115 25.29 -13.29 7.84
N ARG A 116 24.33 -14.21 7.68
CA ARG A 116 23.19 -14.05 6.77
C ARG A 116 22.21 -13.02 7.32
N ILE A 117 21.80 -12.08 6.46
CA ILE A 117 20.80 -11.06 6.78
C ILE A 117 19.48 -11.43 6.12
N ASN A 118 18.45 -11.65 6.93
CA ASN A 118 17.11 -11.98 6.44
C ASN A 118 16.27 -10.70 6.37
N VAL A 119 15.68 -10.42 5.20
CA VAL A 119 14.83 -9.26 4.97
C VAL A 119 13.51 -9.72 4.38
N THR A 120 12.41 -9.47 5.09
CA THR A 120 11.05 -9.75 4.60
C THR A 120 10.59 -8.64 3.67
N LEU A 121 10.05 -9.00 2.51
CA LEU A 121 9.52 -8.06 1.51
C LEU A 121 8.01 -8.21 1.40
N HIS A 122 7.30 -7.09 1.46
CA HIS A 122 5.84 -7.05 1.35
C HIS A 122 5.40 -6.61 -0.04
N ILE A 123 4.37 -7.28 -0.56
CA ILE A 123 3.87 -7.03 -1.92
C ILE A 123 2.97 -5.79 -1.97
N TYR A 124 3.29 -4.93 -2.93
CA TYR A 124 2.43 -3.87 -3.43
C TYR A 124 2.13 -4.17 -4.90
N LEU A 125 0.90 -4.61 -5.17
CA LEU A 125 0.45 -4.84 -6.54
C LEU A 125 0.21 -3.50 -7.22
N CYS A 126 1.09 -3.15 -8.16
CA CYS A 126 0.86 -2.04 -9.07
C CYS A 126 0.29 -2.61 -10.37
N GLU A 127 -1.02 -2.85 -10.37
CA GLU A 127 -1.71 -3.16 -11.61
C GLU A 127 -1.66 -1.92 -12.50
N ARG A 128 -1.26 -2.09 -13.77
CA ARG A 128 -1.27 -1.02 -14.77
C ARG A 128 -2.73 -0.69 -15.07
N THR A 129 -3.38 0.03 -14.17
CA THR A 129 -4.63 0.71 -14.45
C THR A 129 -4.30 1.69 -15.57
N ARG A 130 -4.56 1.28 -16.82
CA ARG A 130 -4.87 2.22 -17.89
C ARG A 130 -5.76 3.26 -17.24
N LYS A 131 -5.28 4.51 -17.10
CA LYS A 131 -6.00 5.60 -16.39
C LYS A 131 -7.47 5.55 -16.81
N ARG A 132 -8.32 4.89 -16.04
CA ARG A 132 -9.76 4.98 -16.21
C ARG A 132 -10.09 6.32 -15.60
N THR A 133 -10.43 7.27 -16.45
CA THR A 133 -10.92 8.57 -16.01
C THR A 133 -12.05 8.34 -15.02
N LEU A 134 -12.14 9.19 -14.00
CA LEU A 134 -13.15 9.14 -12.94
C LEU A 134 -14.60 9.04 -13.49
N SER A 135 -14.80 9.43 -14.75
CA SER A 135 -16.01 9.24 -15.55
C SER A 135 -16.40 7.78 -15.83
N GLU A 136 -15.47 6.85 -16.00
CA GLU A 136 -15.78 5.42 -16.22
C GLU A 136 -16.21 4.72 -14.91
N SER A 137 -15.72 5.18 -13.75
CA SER A 137 -16.17 4.66 -12.44
C SER A 137 -17.59 5.11 -12.10
N LEU A 138 -18.05 6.24 -12.64
CA LEU A 138 -19.43 6.71 -12.53
C LEU A 138 -20.40 5.97 -13.46
N GLN A 139 -19.88 5.18 -14.41
CA GLN A 139 -20.68 4.39 -15.35
C GLN A 139 -20.97 2.97 -14.84
N HIS A 140 -20.57 2.65 -13.60
CA HIS A 140 -20.91 1.39 -12.98
C HIS A 140 -22.40 1.38 -12.63
N ARG A 141 -23.18 0.45 -13.21
CA ARG A 141 -24.63 0.33 -12.99
C ARG A 141 -25.01 0.28 -11.49
N SER A 142 -24.09 -0.15 -10.64
CA SER A 142 -24.28 -0.25 -9.19
C SER A 142 -24.39 1.10 -8.47
N THR A 143 -23.65 2.13 -8.88
CA THR A 143 -23.73 3.46 -8.23
C THR A 143 -24.99 4.22 -8.64
N VAL A 144 -25.40 4.09 -9.92
CA VAL A 144 -26.69 4.61 -10.40
C VAL A 144 -27.86 3.93 -9.68
N PHE A 145 -27.78 2.61 -9.49
CA PHE A 145 -28.82 1.86 -8.78
C PHE A 145 -28.93 2.28 -7.31
N CYS A 146 -27.82 2.47 -6.60
CA CYS A 146 -27.84 3.01 -5.23
C CYS A 146 -28.48 4.40 -5.16
N GLY A 147 -28.16 5.30 -6.10
CA GLY A 147 -28.76 6.64 -6.15
C GLY A 147 -30.29 6.59 -6.32
N VAL A 148 -30.78 5.76 -7.23
CA VAL A 148 -32.22 5.60 -7.49
C VAL A 148 -32.94 4.97 -6.29
N VAL A 149 -32.35 3.94 -5.66
CA VAL A 149 -32.94 3.29 -4.48
C VAL A 149 -33.07 4.28 -3.31
N LEU A 150 -32.05 5.10 -3.06
CA LEU A 150 -32.08 6.12 -2.00
C LEU A 150 -33.11 7.23 -2.27
N ALA A 151 -33.30 7.60 -3.54
CA ALA A 151 -34.31 8.58 -3.92
C ALA A 151 -35.73 8.04 -3.70
N ILE A 152 -36.00 6.81 -4.12
CA ILE A 152 -37.31 6.17 -3.96
C ILE A 152 -37.63 5.95 -2.47
N SER A 153 -36.66 5.49 -1.67
CA SER A 153 -36.89 5.30 -0.23
C SER A 153 -37.24 6.60 0.48
N SER A 154 -36.60 7.71 0.09
CA SER A 154 -36.87 9.03 0.66
C SER A 154 -38.28 9.52 0.31
N ILE A 155 -38.69 9.38 -0.95
CA ILE A 155 -40.04 9.76 -1.40
C ILE A 155 -41.11 8.89 -0.72
N ALA A 156 -40.89 7.57 -0.64
CA ALA A 156 -41.82 6.67 0.02
C ALA A 156 -42.01 7.01 1.50
N HIS A 157 -40.94 7.42 2.19
CA HIS A 157 -41.01 7.83 3.59
C HIS A 157 -41.82 9.12 3.77
N ILE A 158 -41.62 10.10 2.89
CA ILE A 158 -42.35 11.39 2.93
C ILE A 158 -43.84 11.16 2.64
N VAL A 159 -44.16 10.43 1.58
CA VAL A 159 -45.56 10.14 1.19
C VAL A 159 -46.24 9.28 2.25
N GLY A 160 -45.58 8.25 2.77
CA GLY A 160 -46.10 7.43 3.86
C GLY A 160 -46.39 8.25 5.12
N HIS A 161 -45.50 9.18 5.48
CA HIS A 161 -45.71 10.07 6.61
C HIS A 161 -46.86 11.07 6.38
N MET A 162 -47.02 11.59 5.16
CA MET A 162 -48.15 12.45 4.79
C MET A 162 -49.49 11.69 4.81
N LEU A 163 -49.55 10.50 4.21
CA LEU A 163 -50.74 9.66 4.20
C LEU A 163 -51.14 9.22 5.61
N ARG A 164 -50.16 8.86 6.46
CA ARG A 164 -50.42 8.53 7.86
C ARG A 164 -51.05 9.70 8.62
N ARG A 165 -50.62 10.94 8.34
CA ARG A 165 -51.24 12.14 8.93
C ARG A 165 -52.62 12.43 8.35
N HIS A 166 -52.86 12.09 7.09
CA HIS A 166 -54.11 12.40 6.42
C HIS A 166 -55.23 11.38 6.68
N PHE A 167 -54.90 10.09 6.84
CA PHE A 167 -55.85 8.98 7.04
C PHE A 167 -56.08 8.59 8.51
N MET A 168 -55.41 9.22 9.48
CA MET A 168 -55.79 9.14 10.90
C MET A 168 -56.48 10.44 11.37
N PRO A 169 -57.78 10.67 11.04
CA PRO A 169 -58.59 11.69 11.70
C PRO A 169 -59.15 11.21 13.05
N HIS A 170 -59.06 9.91 13.39
CA HIS A 170 -59.77 9.31 14.52
C HIS A 170 -59.23 9.64 15.92
N ARG A 171 -58.16 10.45 16.03
CA ARG A 171 -57.76 11.02 17.32
C ARG A 171 -58.43 12.35 17.65
N LYS A 172 -59.10 13.03 16.70
CA LYS A 172 -59.79 14.29 17.03
C LYS A 172 -61.05 14.05 17.85
N GLU A 173 -61.79 12.96 17.60
CA GLU A 173 -63.00 12.61 18.38
C GLU A 173 -62.70 12.20 19.83
N LEU A 174 -61.48 11.70 20.12
CA LEU A 174 -61.12 11.24 21.47
C LEU A 174 -60.73 12.39 22.41
N TYR A 175 -60.32 13.54 21.87
CA TYR A 175 -60.08 14.76 22.67
C TYR A 175 -61.36 15.58 22.88
N GLU A 176 -62.24 15.70 21.88
CA GLU A 176 -63.55 16.37 22.07
C GLU A 176 -64.46 15.65 23.08
N ASN A 177 -64.35 14.33 23.20
CA ASN A 177 -65.11 13.57 24.20
C ASN A 177 -64.52 13.65 25.63
N LEU A 178 -63.25 14.03 25.79
CA LEU A 178 -62.64 14.17 27.12
C LEU A 178 -63.02 15.50 27.79
N ASP A 179 -63.24 16.56 27.01
CA ASP A 179 -63.66 17.89 27.51
C ASP A 179 -65.16 17.95 27.90
N ARG A 180 -65.92 16.87 27.71
CA ARG A 180 -67.36 16.80 27.98
C ARG A 180 -67.74 16.06 29.27
N LEU A 181 -66.78 15.64 30.09
CA LEU A 181 -67.05 15.01 31.38
C LEU A 181 -67.28 16.08 32.46
N PRO A 182 -68.40 16.03 33.21
CA PRO A 182 -68.65 16.96 34.30
C PRO A 182 -67.67 16.71 35.44
N ALA A 183 -67.10 17.78 35.98
CA ALA A 183 -66.38 17.77 37.25
C ALA A 183 -67.34 17.29 38.36
N ILE A 184 -66.95 16.20 39.04
CA ILE A 184 -67.54 15.81 40.33
C ILE A 184 -66.89 16.66 41.41
#